data_AF-A0A1B9MP92-F1
#
_entry.id   AF-A0A1B9MP92-F1
#
_cell.length_a   1.000
_cell.length_b   1.000
_cell.length_c   1.000
_cell.angle_alpha   90.00
_cell.angle_beta   90.00
_cell.angle_gamma   90.00
#
_symmetry.space_group_name_H-M   'P 1'
#
loop_
_entity.id
_entity.type
_entity.pdbx_description
1 polymer ?
#
loop_
_entity_poly.entity_id
_entity_poly.type
_entity_poly.pdbx_seq_one_letter_code
_entity_poly.pdbx_strand_id
1 'polypeptide(L)'
;MIDYFPKSEILFQKGDKHEIIREINIRLAGFGGNVPTDEFTERTEKMIKQFQRDYMQVEETGVVDIKVIQAIDRFQEEYPIETYFAQAKCKCSTLKLVKGDKACGGFGNGKFEQQKQNANTIEMYRKYEYPGLHRTLFWVLRAWKFYLYHLDQRNMKIELVKSGYRCWSDNNAHNFRQSTNHMGKALDIHMIYNNTKISLENLCDDAREVMISYCNAHYRWNVGNVISLEVGMREKTPKDTAIAATWIHFDVRSFELKYLEDKYFVKSAEQVNGLSMQSLIINKG
;
A
#
# COMPACT_ATOMS: atom_id res chain seq x y z
N MET A 1 23.41 18.68 21.15
CA MET A 1 22.09 18.52 20.49
C MET A 1 21.07 18.60 21.60
N ILE A 2 20.26 19.66 21.64
CA ILE A 2 19.30 19.87 22.73
C ILE A 2 18.16 18.86 22.52
N ASP A 3 17.97 17.98 23.49
CA ASP A 3 16.89 16.99 23.50
C ASP A 3 15.59 17.72 23.85
N TYR A 4 14.83 18.11 22.83
CA TYR A 4 13.60 18.92 22.95
C TYR A 4 12.41 18.15 23.53
N PHE A 5 12.57 16.86 23.83
CA PHE A 5 11.47 16.02 24.31
C PHE A 5 11.82 15.43 25.68
N PRO A 6 11.13 15.81 26.77
CA PRO A 6 11.28 15.11 28.04
C PRO A 6 10.96 13.61 27.85
N LYS A 7 11.66 12.76 28.61
CA LYS A 7 11.45 11.30 28.62
C LYS A 7 9.96 10.95 28.75
N SER A 8 9.46 10.17 27.79
CA SER A 8 8.21 9.39 27.79
C SER A 8 6.91 10.13 28.08
N GLU A 9 6.60 11.20 27.35
CA GLU A 9 5.20 11.64 27.22
C GLU A 9 4.49 10.81 26.14
N ILE A 10 3.31 10.28 26.48
CA ILE A 10 2.42 9.62 25.52
C ILE A 10 1.88 10.71 24.60
N LEU A 11 2.16 10.61 23.30
CA LEU A 11 1.70 11.56 22.29
C LEU A 11 0.31 11.21 21.76
N PHE A 12 0.06 9.91 21.54
CA PHE A 12 -1.24 9.42 21.12
C PHE A 12 -1.53 8.04 21.71
N GLN A 13 -2.80 7.78 22.01
CA GLN A 13 -3.33 6.52 22.50
C GLN A 13 -4.77 6.31 22.04
N LYS A 14 -5.31 5.12 22.31
CA LYS A 14 -6.68 4.75 21.93
C LYS A 14 -7.71 5.77 22.41
N GLY A 15 -8.57 6.22 21.50
CA GLY A 15 -9.58 7.25 21.73
C GLY A 15 -9.19 8.64 21.22
N ASP A 16 -7.91 8.90 20.97
CA ASP A 16 -7.46 10.18 20.43
C ASP A 16 -7.88 10.36 18.96
N LYS A 17 -7.97 11.63 18.54
CA LYS A 17 -8.27 12.00 17.15
C LYS A 17 -7.37 13.15 16.69
N HIS A 18 -6.59 12.92 15.62
CA HIS A 18 -5.67 13.92 15.09
C HIS A 18 -5.16 13.57 13.67
N GLU A 19 -4.84 14.57 12.85
CA GLU A 19 -4.26 14.37 11.51
C GLU A 19 -2.95 13.56 11.53
N ILE A 20 -2.15 13.68 12.59
CA ILE A 20 -0.92 12.90 12.76
C ILE A 20 -1.23 11.41 12.98
N ILE A 21 -2.34 11.06 13.64
CA ILE A 21 -2.79 9.66 13.75
C ILE A 21 -3.10 9.11 12.36
N ARG A 22 -3.67 9.93 11.46
CA ARG A 22 -3.87 9.52 10.07
C ARG A 22 -2.56 9.24 9.35
N GLU A 23 -1.55 10.08 9.54
CA GLU A 23 -0.21 9.80 9.00
C GLU A 23 0.36 8.49 9.57
N ILE A 24 0.26 8.27 10.89
CA ILE A 24 0.67 7.00 11.52
C ILE A 24 -0.06 5.80 10.90
N ASN A 25 -1.38 5.89 10.76
CA ASN A 25 -2.21 4.83 10.19
C ASN A 25 -1.87 4.53 8.72
N ILE A 26 -1.47 5.53 7.93
CA ILE A 26 -0.97 5.33 6.56
C ILE A 26 0.42 4.67 6.58
N ARG A 27 1.34 5.20 7.40
CA ARG A 27 2.76 4.81 7.38
C ARG A 27 3.01 3.42 7.96
N LEU A 28 2.16 3.00 8.89
CA LEU A 28 2.22 1.68 9.50
C LEU A 28 1.16 0.71 8.97
N ALA A 29 0.48 1.04 7.87
CA ALA A 29 -0.58 0.21 7.30
C ALA A 29 -0.14 -1.22 6.93
N GLY A 30 1.16 -1.49 6.82
CA GLY A 30 1.69 -2.84 6.61
C GLY A 30 1.90 -3.68 7.89
N PHE A 31 1.65 -3.13 9.07
CA PHE A 31 1.73 -3.82 10.37
C PHE A 31 0.30 -4.12 10.86
N GLY A 32 -0.28 -5.23 10.40
CA GLY A 32 -1.63 -5.65 10.79
C GLY A 32 -2.76 -4.97 10.02
N GLY A 33 -2.42 -4.16 9.01
CA GLY A 33 -3.38 -3.48 8.15
C GLY A 33 -4.03 -2.25 8.81
N ASN A 34 -4.17 -1.14 8.10
CA ASN A 34 -5.01 -0.03 8.54
C ASN A 34 -5.55 0.82 7.38
N VAL A 35 -6.48 1.72 7.70
CA VAL A 35 -7.05 2.70 6.77
C VAL A 35 -6.65 4.13 7.17
N PRO A 36 -6.66 5.12 6.26
CA PRO A 36 -6.35 6.54 6.52
C PRO A 36 -7.34 7.29 7.44
N THR A 37 -7.73 6.73 8.58
CA THR A 37 -8.53 7.41 9.63
C THR A 37 -7.65 8.28 10.52
N ASP A 38 -8.17 9.40 11.03
CA ASP A 38 -7.52 10.24 12.06
C ASP A 38 -7.81 9.78 13.49
N GLU A 39 -8.59 8.72 13.66
CA GLU A 39 -8.95 8.19 14.96
C GLU A 39 -8.00 7.06 15.39
N PHE A 40 -7.57 7.10 16.64
CA PHE A 40 -6.79 6.04 17.26
C PHE A 40 -7.73 4.94 17.73
N THR A 41 -8.06 4.03 16.82
CA THR A 41 -8.98 2.92 17.08
C THR A 41 -8.26 1.73 17.74
N GLU A 42 -9.01 0.69 18.12
CA GLU A 42 -8.41 -0.60 18.51
C GLU A 42 -7.52 -1.20 17.42
N ARG A 43 -7.86 -0.97 16.14
CA ARG A 43 -7.03 -1.40 15.00
C ARG A 43 -5.69 -0.66 15.00
N THR A 44 -5.69 0.64 15.28
CA THR A 44 -4.47 1.45 15.41
C THR A 44 -3.62 0.95 16.59
N GLU A 45 -4.22 0.67 17.74
CA GLU A 45 -3.50 0.11 18.90
C GLU A 45 -2.79 -1.21 18.56
N LYS A 46 -3.49 -2.15 17.90
CA LYS A 46 -2.90 -3.43 17.47
C LYS A 46 -1.76 -3.25 16.46
N MET A 47 -1.92 -2.32 15.51
CA MET A 47 -0.88 -1.96 14.55
C MET A 47 0.37 -1.40 15.24
N ILE A 48 0.20 -0.53 16.26
CA ILE A 48 1.31 0.00 17.05
C ILE A 48 2.01 -1.10 17.84
N LYS A 49 1.25 -1.97 18.52
CA LYS A 49 1.80 -3.12 19.25
C LYS A 49 2.62 -4.03 18.33
N GLN A 50 2.10 -4.33 17.13
CA GLN A 50 2.82 -5.12 16.14
C GLN A 50 4.11 -4.43 15.65
N PHE A 51 4.08 -3.12 15.37
CA PHE A 51 5.27 -2.36 14.99
C PHE A 51 6.32 -2.33 16.11
N GLN A 52 5.89 -2.16 17.36
CA GLN A 52 6.75 -2.18 18.54
C GLN A 52 7.43 -3.54 18.73
N ARG A 53 6.67 -4.63 18.62
CA ARG A 53 7.21 -5.99 18.72
C ARG A 53 8.15 -6.31 17.57
N ASP A 54 7.67 -6.16 16.33
CA ASP A 54 8.34 -6.76 15.18
C ASP A 54 9.53 -5.93 14.72
N TYR A 55 9.35 -4.61 14.58
CA TYR A 55 10.39 -3.71 14.08
C TYR A 55 11.23 -3.10 15.20
N MET A 56 10.58 -2.49 16.21
CA MET A 56 11.31 -1.82 17.29
C MET A 56 11.94 -2.80 18.29
N GLN A 57 11.43 -4.03 18.38
CA GLN A 57 11.86 -5.06 19.32
C GLN A 57 11.80 -4.60 20.78
N VAL A 58 10.70 -3.94 21.15
CA VAL A 58 10.40 -3.47 22.50
C VAL A 58 9.05 -3.99 22.99
N GLU A 59 8.72 -3.72 24.26
CA GLU A 59 7.41 -4.08 24.83
C GLU A 59 6.23 -3.44 24.08
N GLU A 60 5.16 -4.20 23.91
CA GLU A 60 3.95 -3.85 23.18
C GLU A 60 3.01 -2.95 23.99
N THR A 61 3.40 -1.70 24.23
CA THR A 61 2.58 -0.75 24.99
C THR A 61 1.32 -0.33 24.24
N GLY A 62 1.34 -0.33 22.91
CA GLY A 62 0.22 0.11 22.06
C GLY A 62 -0.06 1.61 22.08
N VAL A 63 0.81 2.40 22.72
CA VAL A 63 0.77 3.86 22.73
C VAL A 63 1.88 4.42 21.86
N VAL A 64 1.68 5.62 21.33
CA VAL A 64 2.68 6.32 20.52
C VAL A 64 3.39 7.34 21.40
N ASP A 65 4.65 7.09 21.70
CA ASP A 65 5.57 8.05 22.31
C ASP A 65 6.55 8.60 21.26
N ILE A 66 7.47 9.47 21.68
CA ILE A 66 8.49 10.02 20.78
C ILE A 66 9.40 8.95 20.16
N LYS A 67 9.62 7.81 20.83
CA LYS A 67 10.45 6.72 20.29
C LYS A 67 9.74 6.01 19.15
N VAL A 68 8.42 5.82 19.23
CA VAL A 68 7.60 5.30 18.12
C VAL A 68 7.66 6.27 16.93
N ILE A 69 7.52 7.58 17.16
CA ILE A 69 7.63 8.61 16.11
C ILE A 69 9.00 8.52 15.40
N GLN A 70 10.10 8.48 16.15
CA GLN A 70 11.45 8.33 15.60
C GLN A 70 11.65 7.00 14.87
N ALA A 71 11.02 5.92 15.36
CA ALA A 71 11.11 4.60 14.72
C ALA A 71 10.40 4.57 13.37
N ILE A 72 9.26 5.28 13.20
CA ILE A 72 8.58 5.40 11.90
C ILE A 72 9.49 6.09 10.88
N ASP A 73 10.19 7.15 11.29
CA ASP A 73 11.15 7.85 10.42
C ASP A 73 12.33 6.95 10.02
N ARG A 74 12.93 6.22 10.97
CA ARG A 74 13.99 5.25 10.68
C ARG A 74 13.52 4.13 9.75
N PHE A 75 12.32 3.59 9.97
CA PHE A 75 11.73 2.58 9.11
C PHE A 75 11.55 3.09 7.67
N GLN A 76 11.19 4.36 7.50
CA GLN A 76 11.12 5.00 6.19
C GLN A 76 12.50 5.08 5.52
N GLU A 77 13.56 5.38 6.25
CA GLU A 77 14.91 5.50 5.71
C GLU A 77 15.51 4.13 5.32
N GLU A 78 15.27 3.09 6.13
CA GLU A 78 15.80 1.74 5.91
C GLU A 78 15.14 1.00 4.73
N TYR A 79 13.90 1.34 4.39
CA TYR A 79 13.10 0.62 3.38
C TYR A 79 12.73 1.47 2.14
N PRO A 80 13.67 2.11 1.43
CA PRO A 80 13.38 3.04 0.35
C PRO A 80 12.48 2.47 -0.76
N ILE A 81 11.68 3.34 -1.38
CA ILE A 81 10.63 2.97 -2.37
C ILE A 81 10.76 3.68 -3.71
N GLU A 82 11.78 4.52 -3.92
CA GLU A 82 11.95 5.38 -5.08
C GLU A 82 11.92 4.58 -6.39
N THR A 83 12.68 3.49 -6.45
CA THR A 83 12.73 2.58 -7.61
C THR A 83 11.37 1.93 -7.86
N TYR A 84 10.73 1.40 -6.82
CA TYR A 84 9.43 0.75 -6.94
C TYR A 84 8.32 1.73 -7.35
N PHE A 85 8.36 2.95 -6.83
CA PHE A 85 7.43 4.02 -7.19
C PHE A 85 7.60 4.45 -8.66
N ALA A 86 8.84 4.61 -9.11
CA ALA A 86 9.13 4.92 -10.51
C ALA A 86 8.60 3.83 -11.45
N GLN A 87 8.80 2.56 -11.10
CA GLN A 87 8.29 1.40 -11.85
C GLN A 87 6.76 1.31 -11.88
N ALA A 88 6.10 1.82 -10.83
CA ALA A 88 4.64 1.83 -10.70
C ALA A 88 3.95 2.87 -11.60
N LYS A 89 4.67 3.79 -12.25
CA LYS A 89 4.06 4.79 -13.15
C LYS A 89 3.44 4.13 -14.38
N CYS A 90 2.39 4.74 -14.91
CA CYS A 90 1.73 4.28 -16.13
C CYS A 90 2.67 4.30 -17.33
N LYS A 91 2.65 3.22 -18.12
CA LYS A 91 3.55 3.00 -19.26
C LYS A 91 2.88 3.32 -20.61
N CYS A 92 1.70 3.95 -20.62
CA CYS A 92 0.98 4.24 -21.86
C CYS A 92 1.76 5.07 -22.89
N SER A 93 2.75 5.87 -22.46
CA SER A 93 3.62 6.64 -23.36
C SER A 93 4.54 5.75 -24.21
N THR A 94 4.76 4.50 -23.80
CA THR A 94 5.58 3.52 -24.54
C THR A 94 4.74 2.62 -25.44
N LEU A 95 3.43 2.85 -25.53
CA LEU A 95 2.49 2.01 -26.27
C LEU A 95 2.02 2.70 -27.55
N LYS A 96 1.59 1.88 -28.52
CA LYS A 96 0.81 2.38 -29.66
C LYS A 96 -0.63 2.64 -29.20
N LEU A 97 -0.96 3.91 -28.98
CA LEU A 97 -2.27 4.30 -28.50
C LEU A 97 -3.35 4.20 -29.58
N VAL A 98 -4.59 3.99 -29.14
CA VAL A 98 -5.78 4.06 -30.00
C VAL A 98 -5.96 5.49 -30.49
N LYS A 99 -6.45 5.67 -31.72
CA LYS A 99 -6.69 6.99 -32.32
C LYS A 99 -7.59 7.84 -31.40
N GLY A 100 -7.10 9.02 -31.02
CA GLY A 100 -7.81 9.96 -30.16
C GLY A 100 -7.42 9.90 -28.68
N ASP A 101 -6.76 8.83 -28.22
CA ASP A 101 -6.20 8.78 -26.87
C ASP A 101 -4.89 9.57 -26.77
N LYS A 102 -4.58 10.01 -25.55
CA LYS A 102 -3.36 10.73 -25.21
C LYS A 102 -2.57 9.97 -24.15
N ALA A 103 -1.25 9.94 -24.28
CA ALA A 103 -0.39 9.44 -23.23
C ALA A 103 -0.52 10.31 -21.97
N CYS A 104 -0.60 9.69 -20.80
CA CYS A 104 -0.60 10.40 -19.52
C CYS A 104 0.83 10.66 -19.01
N GLY A 105 0.99 11.58 -18.06
CA GLY A 105 2.25 11.86 -17.37
C GLY A 105 2.65 10.83 -16.30
N GLY A 106 2.13 9.60 -16.40
CA GLY A 106 2.31 8.52 -15.41
C GLY A 106 1.11 8.25 -14.51
N PHE A 107 0.13 9.17 -14.43
CA PHE A 107 -0.99 9.12 -13.47
C PHE A 107 -2.33 9.59 -14.08
N GLY A 108 -2.75 8.95 -15.18
CA GLY A 108 -4.05 9.24 -15.79
C GLY A 108 -4.16 10.61 -16.44
N ASN A 109 -5.30 10.85 -17.10
CA ASN A 109 -5.66 12.11 -17.75
C ASN A 109 -6.94 12.71 -17.14
N GLY A 110 -7.32 12.28 -15.92
CA GLY A 110 -8.51 12.75 -15.21
C GLY A 110 -9.82 12.32 -15.84
N LYS A 111 -9.86 11.17 -16.55
CA LYS A 111 -11.11 10.68 -17.14
C LYS A 111 -12.09 10.23 -16.04
N PHE A 112 -13.38 10.40 -16.35
CA PHE A 112 -14.52 9.99 -15.51
C PHE A 112 -14.60 10.71 -14.14
N GLU A 113 -14.20 11.98 -14.06
CA GLU A 113 -14.25 12.82 -12.84
C GLU A 113 -15.65 12.81 -12.18
N GLN A 114 -16.74 12.70 -12.94
CA GLN A 114 -18.11 12.61 -12.42
C GLN A 114 -18.37 11.38 -11.52
N GLN A 115 -17.49 10.38 -11.53
CA GLN A 115 -17.58 9.21 -10.65
C GLN A 115 -16.72 9.32 -9.39
N LYS A 116 -15.90 10.38 -9.27
CA LYS A 116 -15.10 10.68 -8.08
C LYS A 116 -16.02 10.83 -6.88
N GLN A 117 -15.71 10.08 -5.81
CA GLN A 117 -16.45 10.13 -4.55
C GLN A 117 -17.98 9.96 -4.70
N ASN A 118 -18.44 9.36 -5.82
CA ASN A 118 -19.85 9.11 -6.05
C ASN A 118 -20.27 7.83 -5.32
N ALA A 119 -21.05 7.97 -4.25
CA ALA A 119 -21.51 6.86 -3.41
C ALA A 119 -22.40 5.84 -4.17
N ASN A 120 -23.01 6.24 -5.30
CA ASN A 120 -23.83 5.35 -6.12
C ASN A 120 -23.00 4.46 -7.07
N THR A 121 -21.68 4.63 -7.11
CA THR A 121 -20.78 3.81 -7.93
C THR A 121 -20.00 2.88 -7.00
N ILE A 122 -20.13 1.57 -7.19
CA ILE A 122 -19.33 0.59 -6.45
C ILE A 122 -17.87 0.70 -6.93
N GLU A 123 -16.92 0.70 -6.00
CA GLU A 123 -15.49 0.91 -6.27
C GLU A 123 -14.93 -0.03 -7.34
N MET A 124 -15.35 -1.30 -7.34
CA MET A 124 -14.89 -2.28 -8.34
C MET A 124 -15.24 -1.91 -9.79
N TYR A 125 -16.28 -1.10 -10.01
CA TYR A 125 -16.73 -0.66 -11.33
C TYR A 125 -16.44 0.83 -11.59
N ARG A 126 -15.82 1.52 -10.64
CA ARG A 126 -15.51 2.94 -10.75
C ARG A 126 -14.44 3.14 -11.83
N LYS A 127 -14.80 3.93 -12.83
CA LYS A 127 -13.99 4.28 -14.01
C LYS A 127 -13.07 5.47 -13.79
N TYR A 128 -13.17 6.11 -12.63
CA TYR A 128 -12.42 7.31 -12.29
C TYR A 128 -10.90 7.04 -12.30
N GLU A 129 -10.16 7.90 -13.01
CA GLU A 129 -8.70 7.96 -12.94
C GLU A 129 -8.26 8.79 -11.75
N TYR A 130 -7.93 8.13 -10.65
CA TYR A 130 -7.43 8.79 -9.45
C TYR A 130 -6.15 9.60 -9.73
N PRO A 131 -5.91 10.72 -9.04
CA PRO A 131 -4.85 11.67 -9.39
C PRO A 131 -3.44 11.24 -8.94
N GLY A 132 -3.17 9.94 -8.86
CA GLY A 132 -1.89 9.40 -8.40
C GLY A 132 -1.99 7.94 -7.98
N LEU A 133 -1.00 7.44 -7.26
CA LEU A 133 -1.04 6.14 -6.58
C LEU A 133 -1.37 6.32 -5.11
N HIS A 134 -2.20 5.45 -4.56
CA HIS A 134 -2.62 5.50 -3.17
C HIS A 134 -1.42 5.24 -2.24
N ARG A 135 -1.16 6.13 -1.28
CA ARG A 135 0.03 6.10 -0.40
C ARG A 135 0.17 4.78 0.36
N THR A 136 -0.92 4.21 0.85
CA THR A 136 -0.94 2.93 1.59
C THR A 136 -0.25 1.79 0.84
N LEU A 137 -0.32 1.75 -0.49
CA LEU A 137 0.29 0.68 -1.29
C LEU A 137 1.80 0.57 -1.03
N PHE A 138 2.48 1.70 -0.93
CA PHE A 138 3.92 1.73 -0.75
C PHE A 138 4.35 1.51 0.70
N TRP A 139 3.53 1.92 1.68
CA TRP A 139 3.80 1.61 3.08
C TRP A 139 3.56 0.13 3.42
N VAL A 140 2.58 -0.50 2.77
CA VAL A 140 2.43 -1.96 2.79
C VAL A 140 3.60 -2.65 2.11
N LEU A 141 4.07 -2.15 0.95
CA LEU A 141 5.25 -2.69 0.26
C LEU A 141 6.51 -2.62 1.14
N ARG A 142 6.70 -1.54 1.90
CA ARG A 142 7.81 -1.37 2.87
C ARG A 142 7.77 -2.44 3.96
N ALA A 143 6.63 -2.59 4.64
CA ALA A 143 6.47 -3.61 5.69
C ALA A 143 6.64 -5.01 5.14
N TRP A 144 6.07 -5.30 3.98
CA TRP A 144 6.21 -6.60 3.35
C TRP A 144 7.67 -6.92 3.01
N LYS A 145 8.43 -5.95 2.47
CA LYS A 145 9.88 -6.08 2.26
C LYS A 145 10.62 -6.38 3.56
N PHE A 146 10.30 -5.69 4.66
CA PHE A 146 10.84 -5.96 6.00
C PHE A 146 10.57 -7.40 6.44
N TYR A 147 9.31 -7.84 6.36
CA TYR A 147 8.92 -9.18 6.80
C TYR A 147 9.56 -10.29 5.97
N LEU A 148 9.59 -10.14 4.64
CA LEU A 148 10.25 -11.08 3.73
C LEU A 148 11.74 -11.24 4.02
N TYR A 149 12.41 -10.18 4.49
CA TYR A 149 13.85 -10.20 4.75
C TYR A 149 14.20 -10.68 6.16
N HIS A 150 13.39 -10.32 7.17
CA HIS A 150 13.76 -10.54 8.58
C HIS A 150 13.01 -11.68 9.26
N LEU A 151 11.75 -11.91 8.91
CA LEU A 151 10.91 -12.91 9.60
C LEU A 151 10.65 -14.14 8.73
N ASP A 152 10.77 -14.01 7.42
CA ASP A 152 10.62 -15.13 6.51
C ASP A 152 11.96 -15.81 6.20
N GLN A 153 12.15 -17.01 6.76
CA GLN A 153 13.38 -17.80 6.60
C GLN A 153 13.58 -18.32 5.16
N ARG A 154 12.59 -18.13 4.27
CA ARG A 154 12.67 -18.58 2.89
C ARG A 154 13.49 -17.63 2.02
N ASN A 155 14.03 -16.50 2.51
CA ASN A 155 14.91 -15.58 1.74
C ASN A 155 14.29 -15.03 0.43
N MET A 156 12.97 -14.83 0.43
CA MET A 156 12.23 -14.27 -0.71
C MET A 156 12.48 -12.77 -0.83
N LYS A 157 12.52 -12.23 -2.06
CA LYS A 157 12.73 -10.79 -2.28
C LYS A 157 11.78 -10.25 -3.33
N ILE A 158 11.34 -9.00 -3.12
CA ILE A 158 10.62 -8.23 -4.13
C ILE A 158 11.64 -7.82 -5.20
N GLU A 159 11.46 -8.33 -6.42
CA GLU A 159 12.30 -7.99 -7.55
C GLU A 159 11.94 -6.60 -8.08
N LEU A 160 10.68 -6.41 -8.45
CA LEU A 160 10.20 -5.18 -9.06
C LEU A 160 8.68 -5.02 -8.92
N VAL A 161 8.22 -3.78 -9.10
CA VAL A 161 6.83 -3.47 -9.41
C VAL A 161 6.65 -3.60 -10.92
N LYS A 162 5.94 -4.64 -11.37
CA LYS A 162 5.73 -4.87 -12.80
C LYS A 162 4.76 -3.84 -13.37
N SER A 163 3.70 -3.56 -12.61
CA SER A 163 2.66 -2.59 -12.95
C SER A 163 2.14 -1.91 -11.69
N GLY A 164 1.86 -0.61 -11.79
CA GLY A 164 1.13 0.13 -10.79
C GLY A 164 -0.07 0.83 -11.44
N TYR A 165 0.10 2.09 -11.83
CA TYR A 165 -0.93 2.87 -12.48
C TYR A 165 -1.17 2.38 -13.93
N ARG A 166 -2.43 2.23 -14.32
CA ARG A 166 -2.87 2.02 -15.71
C ARG A 166 -4.04 2.97 -15.98
N CYS A 167 -3.82 3.92 -16.89
CA CYS A 167 -4.86 4.85 -17.34
C CYS A 167 -5.76 4.23 -18.40
N TRP A 168 -6.84 4.90 -18.78
CA TRP A 168 -7.71 4.45 -19.88
C TRP A 168 -6.97 4.32 -21.21
N SER A 169 -5.99 5.18 -21.50
CA SER A 169 -5.18 5.06 -22.72
C SER A 169 -4.34 3.77 -22.72
N ASP A 170 -3.80 3.36 -21.55
CA ASP A 170 -3.12 2.08 -21.38
C ASP A 170 -4.08 0.91 -21.60
N ASN A 171 -5.24 0.96 -20.95
CA ASN A 171 -6.27 -0.06 -21.04
C ASN A 171 -6.79 -0.23 -22.47
N ASN A 172 -7.04 0.87 -23.18
CA ASN A 172 -7.48 0.87 -24.57
C ASN A 172 -6.42 0.26 -25.51
N ALA A 173 -5.15 0.61 -25.31
CA ALA A 173 -4.04 0.04 -26.07
C ALA A 173 -3.84 -1.47 -25.83
N HIS A 174 -4.27 -1.98 -24.67
CA HIS A 174 -4.27 -3.41 -24.33
C HIS A 174 -5.63 -4.07 -24.61
N ASN A 175 -6.08 -3.99 -25.87
CA ASN A 175 -7.32 -4.62 -26.34
C ASN A 175 -8.56 -4.20 -25.54
N PHE A 176 -8.70 -2.89 -25.27
CA PHE A 176 -9.86 -2.33 -24.56
C PHE A 176 -10.15 -3.04 -23.22
N ARG A 177 -9.09 -3.27 -22.44
CA ARG A 177 -9.20 -3.83 -21.08
C ARG A 177 -10.17 -2.99 -20.25
N GLN A 178 -11.14 -3.64 -19.60
CA GLN A 178 -12.19 -2.97 -18.82
C GLN A 178 -11.86 -2.85 -17.32
N SER A 179 -10.84 -3.55 -16.82
CA SER A 179 -10.47 -3.51 -15.40
C SER A 179 -9.95 -2.13 -14.98
N THR A 180 -10.42 -1.64 -13.84
CA THR A 180 -10.06 -0.34 -13.25
C THR A 180 -9.24 -0.48 -11.97
N ASN A 181 -8.79 -1.70 -11.63
CA ASN A 181 -8.00 -1.99 -10.43
C ASN A 181 -6.71 -1.16 -10.34
N HIS A 182 -6.04 -0.96 -11.47
CA HIS A 182 -4.80 -0.21 -11.57
C HIS A 182 -4.98 1.31 -11.78
N MET A 183 -6.18 1.87 -11.61
CA MET A 183 -6.35 3.34 -11.63
C MET A 183 -5.94 3.94 -10.29
N GLY A 184 -4.66 3.79 -9.92
CA GLY A 184 -4.09 4.36 -8.70
C GLY A 184 -4.16 3.49 -7.45
N LYS A 185 -4.80 2.32 -7.49
CA LYS A 185 -5.19 1.56 -6.28
C LYS A 185 -4.50 0.20 -6.13
N ALA A 186 -3.65 -0.21 -7.06
CA ALA A 186 -3.10 -1.56 -7.08
C ALA A 186 -1.64 -1.60 -7.54
N LEU A 187 -0.91 -2.62 -7.09
CA LEU A 187 0.43 -2.99 -7.56
C LEU A 187 0.46 -4.46 -7.97
N ASP A 188 1.13 -4.75 -9.10
CA ASP A 188 1.54 -6.09 -9.51
C ASP A 188 3.03 -6.26 -9.23
N ILE A 189 3.38 -7.25 -8.43
CA ILE A 189 4.72 -7.45 -7.89
C ILE A 189 5.31 -8.75 -8.42
N HIS A 190 6.56 -8.66 -8.86
CA HIS A 190 7.36 -9.84 -9.20
C HIS A 190 8.29 -10.17 -8.04
N MET A 191 8.41 -11.46 -7.75
CA MET A 191 9.29 -11.99 -6.72
C MET A 191 10.51 -12.63 -7.36
N ILE A 192 11.65 -12.52 -6.69
CA ILE A 192 12.86 -13.26 -7.03
C ILE A 192 13.26 -14.16 -5.86
N TYR A 193 13.80 -15.32 -6.20
CA TYR A 193 14.29 -16.29 -5.25
C TYR A 193 15.49 -17.06 -5.80
N ASN A 194 16.47 -17.32 -4.95
CA ASN A 194 17.74 -17.94 -5.36
C ASN A 194 17.76 -19.47 -5.20
N ASN A 195 16.63 -20.13 -4.89
CA ASN A 195 16.59 -21.59 -4.83
C ASN A 195 15.67 -22.16 -5.91
N THR A 196 16.33 -22.88 -6.83
CA THR A 196 15.79 -23.45 -8.06
C THR A 196 14.83 -24.61 -7.85
N LYS A 197 14.64 -25.09 -6.61
CA LYS A 197 13.69 -26.16 -6.28
C LYS A 197 12.26 -25.65 -6.04
N ILE A 198 12.08 -24.35 -5.86
CA ILE A 198 10.75 -23.74 -5.65
C ILE A 198 10.29 -23.13 -6.97
N SER A 199 9.10 -23.50 -7.43
CA SER A 199 8.51 -22.89 -8.63
C SER A 199 8.10 -21.44 -8.35
N LEU A 200 8.00 -20.62 -9.41
CA LEU A 200 7.58 -19.23 -9.27
C LEU A 200 6.16 -19.11 -8.69
N GLU A 201 5.28 -20.06 -8.98
CA GLU A 201 3.93 -20.09 -8.41
C GLU A 201 3.93 -20.33 -6.90
N ASN A 202 4.69 -21.33 -6.45
CA ASN A 202 4.82 -21.61 -5.03
C ASN A 202 5.46 -20.44 -4.28
N LEU A 203 6.50 -19.83 -4.88
CA LEU A 203 7.13 -18.60 -4.37
C LEU A 203 6.11 -17.47 -4.21
N CYS A 204 5.26 -17.24 -5.21
CA CYS A 204 4.27 -16.16 -5.14
C CYS A 204 3.23 -16.43 -4.05
N ASP A 205 2.77 -17.68 -3.92
CA ASP A 205 1.84 -18.04 -2.85
C ASP A 205 2.48 -17.95 -1.45
N ASP A 206 3.76 -18.30 -1.31
CA ASP A 206 4.51 -18.18 -0.06
C ASP A 206 4.61 -16.71 0.35
N ALA A 207 4.90 -15.84 -0.61
CA ALA A 207 5.01 -14.41 -0.37
C ALA A 207 3.64 -13.78 0.00
N ARG A 208 2.52 -14.31 -0.52
CA ARG A 208 1.17 -13.91 -0.09
C ARG A 208 0.88 -14.29 1.36
N GLU A 209 1.31 -15.46 1.80
CA GLU A 209 1.14 -15.88 3.21
C GLU A 209 1.79 -14.89 4.17
N VAL A 210 2.92 -14.30 3.80
CA VAL A 210 3.57 -13.24 4.59
C VAL A 210 2.67 -12.00 4.68
N MET A 211 2.06 -11.57 3.56
CA MET A 211 1.13 -10.44 3.59
C MET A 211 -0.13 -10.74 4.43
N ILE A 212 -0.64 -11.97 4.37
CA ILE A 212 -1.81 -12.39 5.15
C ILE A 212 -1.47 -12.38 6.65
N SER A 213 -0.34 -12.99 7.01
CA SER A 213 0.09 -13.16 8.40
C SER A 213 0.42 -11.84 9.07
N TYR A 214 1.08 -10.93 8.35
CA TYR A 214 1.63 -9.71 8.96
C TYR A 214 0.93 -8.43 8.54
N CYS A 215 0.44 -8.32 7.31
CA CYS A 215 -0.20 -7.10 6.79
C CYS A 215 -1.73 -7.13 6.91
N ASN A 216 -2.30 -8.21 7.47
CA ASN A 216 -3.76 -8.47 7.51
C ASN A 216 -4.38 -8.34 6.11
N ALA A 217 -3.70 -8.91 5.12
CA ALA A 217 -4.21 -9.00 3.77
C ALA A 217 -5.21 -10.15 3.67
N HIS A 218 -6.19 -10.00 2.78
CA HIS A 218 -7.23 -11.00 2.54
C HIS A 218 -7.30 -11.37 1.07
N TYR A 219 -7.57 -12.63 0.78
CA TYR A 219 -7.89 -13.04 -0.57
C TYR A 219 -9.23 -12.45 -1.00
N ARG A 220 -9.26 -11.93 -2.23
CA ARG A 220 -10.45 -11.32 -2.83
C ARG A 220 -10.93 -10.09 -2.07
N TRP A 221 -12.06 -9.55 -2.52
CA TRP A 221 -12.56 -8.22 -2.12
C TRP A 221 -13.81 -8.29 -1.23
N ASN A 222 -14.05 -9.43 -0.58
CA ASN A 222 -15.25 -9.63 0.25
C ASN A 222 -15.13 -8.99 1.64
N VAL A 223 -13.90 -8.73 2.10
CA VAL A 223 -13.62 -8.05 3.36
C VAL A 223 -13.34 -6.58 3.07
N GLY A 224 -14.08 -5.68 3.71
CA GLY A 224 -13.89 -4.23 3.56
C GLY A 224 -12.70 -3.72 4.36
N ASN A 225 -12.14 -2.58 3.95
CA ASN A 225 -11.07 -1.87 4.66
C ASN A 225 -9.80 -2.70 4.92
N VAL A 226 -9.43 -3.59 4.00
CA VAL A 226 -8.22 -4.42 4.09
C VAL A 226 -7.40 -4.36 2.80
N ILE A 227 -6.15 -4.82 2.87
CA ILE A 227 -5.36 -5.05 1.67
C ILE A 227 -5.90 -6.31 0.99
N SER A 228 -6.33 -6.18 -0.26
CA SER A 228 -6.92 -7.29 -1.01
C SER A 228 -5.88 -7.94 -1.91
N LEU A 229 -5.88 -9.27 -2.01
CA LEU A 229 -4.98 -10.06 -2.86
C LEU A 229 -5.77 -10.79 -3.95
N GLU A 230 -5.23 -10.84 -5.17
CA GLU A 230 -5.63 -11.90 -6.10
C GLU A 230 -5.04 -13.25 -5.65
N VAL A 231 -5.81 -14.33 -5.81
CA VAL A 231 -5.33 -15.69 -5.52
C VAL A 231 -4.23 -16.10 -6.49
N GLY A 232 -3.31 -16.93 -6.02
CA GLY A 232 -2.40 -17.67 -6.89
C GLY A 232 -2.89 -19.10 -7.09
N MET A 233 -1.97 -20.07 -7.08
CA MET A 233 -2.27 -21.43 -7.53
C MET A 233 -2.84 -22.32 -6.44
N ARG A 234 -2.45 -22.11 -5.18
CA ARG A 234 -2.93 -22.91 -4.03
C ARG A 234 -4.38 -22.63 -3.65
N GLU A 235 -4.79 -21.36 -3.71
CA GLU A 235 -6.09 -20.92 -3.21
C GLU A 235 -7.13 -20.68 -4.31
N LYS A 236 -6.82 -21.01 -5.58
CA LYS A 236 -7.78 -20.87 -6.68
C LYS A 236 -8.89 -21.91 -6.59
N THR A 237 -10.08 -21.50 -7.00
CA THR A 237 -11.26 -22.32 -7.22
C THR A 237 -11.63 -22.33 -8.71
N PRO A 238 -12.42 -23.31 -9.19
CA PRO A 238 -12.87 -23.33 -10.59
C PRO A 238 -13.67 -22.10 -11.04
N LYS A 239 -14.22 -21.32 -10.09
CA LYS A 239 -14.99 -20.09 -10.38
C LYS A 239 -14.10 -18.86 -10.55
N ASP A 240 -12.82 -18.97 -10.21
CA ASP A 240 -11.91 -17.84 -10.24
C ASP A 240 -11.48 -17.49 -11.66
N THR A 241 -11.72 -16.23 -12.03
CA THR A 241 -11.38 -15.69 -13.36
C THR A 241 -10.13 -14.81 -13.34
N ALA A 242 -9.72 -14.33 -12.16
CA ALA A 242 -8.50 -13.56 -11.94
C ALA A 242 -7.53 -14.36 -11.07
N ILE A 243 -6.50 -14.93 -11.69
CA ILE A 243 -5.49 -15.76 -11.02
C ILE A 243 -4.11 -15.17 -11.34
N ALA A 244 -3.42 -14.73 -10.30
CA ALA A 244 -2.07 -14.18 -10.38
C ALA A 244 -1.08 -15.28 -9.99
N ALA A 245 -0.88 -16.25 -10.89
CA ALA A 245 -0.08 -17.44 -10.58
C ALA A 245 1.40 -17.11 -10.36
N THR A 246 1.98 -16.25 -11.21
CA THR A 246 3.43 -15.97 -11.26
C THR A 246 3.79 -14.53 -10.91
N TRP A 247 2.85 -13.77 -10.37
CA TRP A 247 3.02 -12.44 -9.79
C TRP A 247 2.06 -12.28 -8.61
N ILE A 248 2.24 -11.23 -7.82
CA ILE A 248 1.33 -10.91 -6.71
C ILE A 248 0.64 -9.60 -7.00
N HIS A 249 -0.68 -9.66 -7.17
CA HIS A 249 -1.53 -8.47 -7.24
C HIS A 249 -2.05 -8.16 -5.85
N PHE A 250 -1.86 -6.92 -5.39
CA PHE A 250 -2.56 -6.41 -4.22
C PHE A 250 -3.11 -5.01 -4.46
N ASP A 251 -4.24 -4.71 -3.81
CA ASP A 251 -4.93 -3.44 -3.96
C ASP A 251 -5.66 -2.99 -2.70
N VAL A 252 -6.12 -1.73 -2.71
CA VAL A 252 -6.90 -1.10 -1.63
C VAL A 252 -8.35 -0.82 -2.04
N ARG A 253 -8.89 -1.51 -3.06
CA ARG A 253 -10.24 -1.24 -3.57
C ARG A 253 -11.36 -1.61 -2.62
N SER A 254 -11.08 -2.43 -1.61
CA SER A 254 -12.08 -2.75 -0.58
C SER A 254 -12.19 -1.66 0.49
N PHE A 255 -11.38 -0.60 0.42
CA PHE A 255 -11.50 0.55 1.31
C PHE A 255 -12.81 1.30 1.06
N GLU A 256 -13.42 1.77 2.15
CA GLU A 256 -14.56 2.68 2.06
C GLU A 256 -14.18 3.96 1.30
N LEU A 257 -15.19 4.58 0.68
CA LEU A 257 -15.00 5.69 -0.24
C LEU A 257 -14.23 6.89 0.35
N LYS A 258 -14.47 7.19 1.64
CA LYS A 258 -13.75 8.23 2.41
C LYS A 258 -12.25 7.98 2.53
N TYR A 259 -11.82 6.72 2.45
CA TYR A 259 -10.40 6.33 2.48
C TYR A 259 -9.78 6.28 1.08
N LEU A 260 -10.56 6.60 0.04
CA LEU A 260 -10.14 6.70 -1.34
C LEU A 260 -10.32 8.13 -1.87
N GLU A 261 -10.24 9.14 -1.00
CA GLU A 261 -10.20 10.54 -1.42
C GLU A 261 -8.88 10.88 -2.13
N ASP A 262 -8.93 11.79 -3.11
CA ASP A 262 -7.78 12.23 -3.92
C ASP A 262 -6.54 12.60 -3.11
N LYS A 263 -6.71 13.14 -1.90
CA LYS A 263 -5.62 13.54 -0.99
C LYS A 263 -4.71 12.37 -0.60
N TYR A 264 -5.16 11.13 -0.74
CA TYR A 264 -4.36 9.93 -0.49
C TYR A 264 -3.61 9.41 -1.71
N PHE A 265 -3.78 10.05 -2.88
CA PHE A 265 -3.14 9.66 -4.13
C PHE A 265 -2.03 10.65 -4.47
N VAL A 266 -0.84 10.12 -4.75
CA VAL A 266 0.38 10.93 -4.91
C VAL A 266 1.13 10.59 -6.19
N LYS A 267 2.00 11.50 -6.63
CA LYS A 267 2.71 11.44 -7.91
C LYS A 267 4.23 11.28 -7.78
N SER A 268 4.76 11.25 -6.56
CA SER A 268 6.19 10.98 -6.28
C SER A 268 6.40 10.15 -5.01
N ALA A 269 7.57 9.52 -4.90
CA ALA A 269 8.03 8.84 -3.69
C ALA A 269 8.16 9.81 -2.50
N GLU A 270 8.63 11.03 -2.76
CA GLU A 270 8.69 12.10 -1.76
C GLU A 270 7.31 12.41 -1.18
N GLN A 271 6.26 12.46 -2.01
CA GLN A 271 4.89 12.67 -1.55
C GLN A 271 4.31 11.44 -0.82
N VAL A 272 4.77 10.22 -1.12
CA VAL A 272 4.42 9.03 -0.32
C VAL A 272 4.92 9.20 1.11
N ASN A 273 6.18 9.62 1.24
CA ASN A 273 6.87 9.82 2.52
C ASN A 273 6.29 11.03 3.28
N GLY A 274 6.13 12.17 2.61
CA GLY A 274 5.75 13.43 3.24
C GLY A 274 6.85 13.97 4.16
N LEU A 275 6.48 14.90 5.05
CA LEU A 275 7.37 15.36 6.12
C LEU A 275 7.70 14.19 7.08
N SER A 276 8.85 14.24 7.74
CA SER A 276 9.16 13.29 8.82
C SER A 276 8.10 13.38 9.93
N MET A 277 7.84 12.27 10.60
CA MET A 277 6.91 12.23 11.73
C MET A 277 7.38 13.17 12.84
N GLN A 278 8.69 13.28 13.08
CA GLN A 278 9.23 14.27 14.03
C GLN A 278 8.90 15.71 13.63
N SER A 279 9.04 16.09 12.35
CA SER A 279 8.66 17.43 11.88
C SER A 279 7.16 17.67 12.02
N LEU A 280 6.31 16.66 11.77
CA LEU A 280 4.86 16.78 11.98
C LEU A 280 4.52 17.01 13.46
N ILE A 281 5.21 16.34 14.39
CA ILE A 281 5.04 16.55 15.84
C ILE A 281 5.50 17.94 16.27
N ILE A 282 6.63 18.43 15.76
CA ILE A 282 7.12 19.78 16.06
C ILE A 282 6.13 20.84 15.55
N ASN A 283 5.61 20.66 14.33
CA ASN A 283 4.65 21.59 13.73
C ASN A 283 3.24 21.52 14.34
N LYS A 284 2.96 20.53 15.20
CA LYS A 284 1.73 20.46 16.00
C LYS A 284 1.75 21.49 17.14
N GLY A 285 2.94 21.86 17.62
CA GLY A 285 3.17 22.78 18.73
C GLY A 285 2.97 24.23 18.37
#